data_AF-A0A8B8N301-F1
#
_entry.id   AF-A0A8B8N301-F1
#
_cell.length_a   1.000
_cell.length_b   1.000
_cell.length_c   1.000
_cell.angle_alpha   90.00
_cell.angle_beta   90.00
_cell.angle_gamma   90.00
#
_symmetry.space_group_name_H-M   'P 1'
#
loop_
_entity.id
_entity.type
_entity.pdbx_description
1 polymer ?
#
loop_
_entity_poly.entity_id
_entity_poly.type
_entity_poly.pdbx_seq_one_letter_code
_entity_poly.pdbx_strand_id
1 'polypeptide(L)'
;MGLNEKGNAKLRDDHHTVEIELGHDEELVRSAGGGGGGERRPVGYANSLSPRQMDTLTALCDTFLPSIAQPYHPLGGGGDGDEEVAKFYQTSASMAGTPDKLGGLISERMKHPKLWLLRLTLWLLSTCVGTFILCGRECFSSPRFPYVQRFSEIPQQRREEVVRRWSRSVFPQLRMFARAIKFLTLLVFFTQVDETDRNLSWKAIGYVGPDPEFENSKKLKRLSCQISADEQQDQEQATAKNGYEDEAVFGPLHRGLVHMVHPRDNVATSLQQFGFPVLVCPPDYNVQKHCFPSLSIQCDAVVIGSGAGGGVVAGVLAKAGHKVLVLEKGSYCARSNLSLLEGPTMDQMYLSGGLL
;
A
#
# COMPACT_ATOMS: atom_id res chain seq x y z
N MET A 1 -41.78 -64.56 5.71
CA MET A 1 -42.31 -63.24 6.10
C MET A 1 -41.42 -62.69 7.20
N GLY A 2 -40.65 -61.61 7.10
CA GLY A 2 -40.22 -60.70 6.04
C GLY A 2 -38.91 -60.05 6.56
N LEU A 3 -37.89 -59.91 5.69
CA LEU A 3 -37.35 -58.61 5.21
C LEU A 3 -36.94 -57.64 6.34
N ASN A 4 -35.63 -57.51 6.61
CA ASN A 4 -34.72 -56.46 6.10
C ASN A 4 -34.81 -55.14 6.89
N GLU A 5 -33.74 -54.69 7.56
CA GLU A 5 -32.75 -53.77 6.98
C GLU A 5 -31.66 -53.34 7.98
N LYS A 6 -30.43 -53.25 7.47
CA LYS A 6 -29.22 -52.77 8.14
C LYS A 6 -29.19 -51.24 8.11
N GLY A 7 -29.05 -50.60 9.27
CA GLY A 7 -28.69 -49.18 9.38
C GLY A 7 -27.21 -49.02 9.67
N ASN A 8 -26.34 -49.35 8.71
CA ASN A 8 -24.92 -49.00 8.80
C ASN A 8 -24.79 -47.56 8.29
N ALA A 9 -24.60 -46.61 9.21
CA ALA A 9 -24.38 -45.20 8.88
C ALA A 9 -23.05 -45.06 8.15
N LYS A 10 -23.10 -45.21 6.83
CA LYS A 10 -22.02 -44.89 5.91
C LYS A 10 -21.88 -43.37 5.96
N LEU A 11 -20.86 -42.87 6.66
CA LEU A 11 -20.35 -41.51 6.45
C LEU A 11 -20.06 -41.38 4.95
N ARG A 12 -20.94 -40.67 4.24
CA ARG A 12 -20.63 -40.15 2.92
C ARG A 12 -19.62 -39.02 3.16
N ASP A 13 -18.35 -39.32 2.96
CA ASP A 13 -17.37 -38.29 2.61
C ASP A 13 -17.74 -37.78 1.21
N ASP A 14 -18.72 -36.88 1.16
CA ASP A 14 -18.88 -36.00 0.01
C ASP A 14 -17.74 -34.99 0.12
N HIS A 15 -16.55 -35.36 -0.37
CA HIS A 15 -15.44 -34.43 -0.53
C HIS A 15 -15.94 -33.24 -1.36
N HIS A 16 -16.09 -32.08 -0.71
CA HIS A 16 -16.44 -30.84 -1.36
C HIS A 16 -15.26 -30.37 -2.22
N THR A 17 -15.19 -30.88 -3.45
CA THR A 17 -14.19 -30.46 -4.43
C THR A 17 -14.65 -29.16 -5.09
N VAL A 18 -13.83 -28.12 -4.96
CA VAL A 18 -13.97 -26.84 -5.66
C VAL A 18 -13.21 -26.93 -6.98
N GLU A 19 -13.89 -26.60 -8.07
CA GLU A 19 -13.32 -26.47 -9.40
C GLU A 19 -13.11 -24.99 -9.72
N ILE A 20 -11.87 -24.60 -10.03
CA ILE A 20 -11.54 -23.23 -10.40
C ILE A 20 -11.24 -23.19 -11.88
N GLU A 21 -12.03 -22.43 -12.63
CA GLU A 21 -11.77 -22.15 -14.04
C GLU A 21 -10.99 -20.82 -14.18
N LEU A 22 -9.80 -20.88 -14.78
CA LEU A 22 -8.96 -19.72 -14.99
C LEU A 22 -8.98 -19.26 -16.46
N GLY A 23 -9.84 -18.30 -16.79
CA GLY A 23 -9.96 -17.70 -18.13
C GLY A 23 -8.84 -16.70 -18.49
N HIS A 24 -8.86 -16.18 -19.72
CA HIS A 24 -7.98 -15.11 -20.20
C HIS A 24 -8.82 -13.87 -20.55
N ASP A 25 -8.74 -12.81 -19.73
CA ASP A 25 -9.16 -11.48 -20.15
C ASP A 25 -7.92 -10.75 -20.72
N GLU A 26 -7.91 -10.50 -22.03
CA GLU A 26 -6.86 -9.73 -22.73
C GLU A 26 -6.66 -8.32 -22.14
N GLU A 27 -7.65 -7.80 -21.40
CA GLU A 27 -7.61 -6.45 -20.84
C GLU A 27 -6.69 -6.31 -19.61
N LEU A 28 -6.39 -7.41 -18.90
CA LEU A 28 -5.60 -7.37 -17.65
C LEU A 28 -4.09 -7.40 -17.88
N VAL A 29 -3.61 -8.05 -18.96
CA VAL A 29 -2.18 -8.24 -19.24
C VAL A 29 -1.49 -6.91 -19.62
N ARG A 30 -2.23 -5.94 -20.16
CA ARG A 30 -1.71 -4.60 -20.48
C ARG A 30 -1.45 -3.72 -19.25
N SER A 31 -2.08 -4.01 -18.11
CA SER A 31 -1.89 -3.24 -16.87
C SER A 31 -0.81 -3.82 -15.94
N ALA A 32 -0.27 -5.01 -16.23
CA ALA A 32 0.70 -5.71 -15.38
C ALA A 32 2.16 -5.58 -15.88
N GLY A 33 2.38 -5.01 -17.07
CA GLY A 33 3.70 -4.86 -17.71
C GLY A 33 4.55 -3.69 -17.21
N GLY A 34 4.57 -3.44 -15.90
CA GLY A 34 5.30 -2.32 -15.28
C GLY A 34 6.12 -2.71 -14.06
N GLY A 35 6.66 -3.93 -14.01
CA GLY A 35 7.56 -4.40 -12.96
C GLY A 35 9.02 -4.31 -13.40
N GLY A 36 9.52 -3.10 -13.62
CA GLY A 36 10.92 -2.86 -13.96
C GLY A 36 11.79 -2.68 -12.72
N GLY A 37 12.80 -3.55 -12.58
CA GLY A 37 14.14 -3.29 -12.05
C GLY A 37 14.27 -2.48 -10.76
N GLY A 38 14.75 -3.15 -9.71
CA GLY A 38 15.21 -2.53 -8.47
C GLY A 38 16.43 -1.63 -8.68
N GLU A 39 16.18 -0.38 -9.03
CA GLU A 39 17.03 0.75 -8.69
C GLU A 39 16.24 1.64 -7.72
N ARG A 40 16.84 1.96 -6.57
CA ARG A 40 16.28 2.91 -5.59
C ARG A 40 16.23 4.30 -6.22
N ARG A 41 15.22 4.57 -7.05
CA ARG A 41 14.87 5.94 -7.42
C ARG A 41 14.11 6.55 -6.23
N PRO A 42 14.44 7.79 -5.81
CA PRO A 42 13.66 8.47 -4.80
C PRO A 42 12.22 8.52 -5.33
N VAL A 43 11.28 7.99 -4.54
CA VAL A 43 9.86 7.90 -4.90
C VAL A 43 9.25 9.31 -4.80
N GLY A 44 9.66 10.19 -5.71
CA GLY A 44 9.03 11.47 -5.96
C GLY A 44 7.96 11.26 -7.01
N TYR A 45 6.71 11.10 -6.57
CA TYR A 45 5.56 11.04 -7.46
C TYR A 45 5.44 12.34 -8.26
N ALA A 46 5.09 12.25 -9.55
CA ALA A 46 4.89 13.46 -10.34
C ALA A 46 3.63 14.17 -9.87
N ASN A 47 3.80 15.38 -9.34
CA ASN A 47 2.70 16.18 -8.85
C ASN A 47 2.02 16.92 -10.01
N SER A 48 0.73 16.66 -10.20
CA SER A 48 -0.11 17.30 -11.23
C SER A 48 -0.96 18.47 -10.70
N LEU A 49 -0.83 18.82 -9.41
CA LEU A 49 -1.49 19.97 -8.83
C LEU A 49 -0.79 21.27 -9.25
N SER A 50 -1.57 22.31 -9.53
CA SER A 50 -1.02 23.63 -9.83
C SER A 50 -0.33 24.24 -8.60
N PRO A 51 0.60 25.21 -8.78
CA PRO A 51 1.27 25.87 -7.65
C PRO A 51 0.30 26.46 -6.61
N ARG A 52 -0.82 27.04 -7.06
CA ARG A 52 -1.84 27.60 -6.15
C ARG A 52 -2.60 26.53 -5.37
N GLN A 53 -2.85 25.37 -5.97
CA GLN A 53 -3.42 24.23 -5.27
C GLN A 53 -2.42 23.65 -4.27
N MET A 54 -1.12 23.69 -4.58
CA MET A 54 -0.07 23.32 -3.63
C MET A 54 0.01 24.26 -2.44
N ASP A 55 -0.04 25.58 -2.64
CA ASP A 55 -0.12 26.55 -1.52
C ASP A 55 -1.30 26.23 -0.59
N THR A 56 -2.45 25.89 -1.19
CA THR A 56 -3.67 25.52 -0.46
C THR A 56 -3.49 24.20 0.29
N LEU A 57 -2.89 23.20 -0.35
CA LEU A 57 -2.61 21.90 0.26
C LEU A 57 -1.63 22.03 1.43
N THR A 58 -0.57 22.82 1.27
CA THR A 58 0.40 23.17 2.31
C THR A 58 -0.30 23.81 3.50
N ALA A 59 -1.13 24.84 3.26
CA ALA A 59 -1.88 25.50 4.32
C ALA A 59 -2.87 24.56 5.02
N LEU A 60 -3.51 23.64 4.29
CA LEU A 60 -4.36 22.60 4.90
C LEU A 60 -3.54 21.66 5.78
N CYS A 61 -2.40 21.18 5.30
CA CYS A 61 -1.53 20.29 6.06
C CYS A 61 -1.04 20.96 7.36
N ASP A 62 -0.57 22.20 7.28
CA ASP A 62 -0.14 22.99 8.44
C ASP A 62 -1.32 23.34 9.38
N THR A 63 -2.55 23.35 8.86
CA THR A 63 -3.75 23.49 9.71
C THR A 63 -3.96 22.25 10.59
N PHE A 64 -3.65 21.05 10.10
CA PHE A 64 -3.77 19.81 10.87
C PHE A 64 -2.56 19.51 11.73
N LEU A 65 -1.37 19.90 11.28
CA LEU A 65 -0.10 19.64 11.94
C LEU A 65 0.76 20.92 11.93
N PRO A 66 0.37 21.92 12.75
CA PRO A 66 1.16 23.14 12.91
C PRO A 66 2.40 22.92 13.74
N SER A 67 3.36 23.83 13.58
CA SER A 67 4.40 24.04 14.58
C SER A 67 3.78 24.66 15.83
N ILE A 68 4.02 24.04 17.00
CA ILE A 68 3.52 24.49 18.28
C ILE A 68 4.72 24.80 19.18
N ALA A 69 4.72 26.01 19.76
CA ALA A 69 5.67 26.35 20.81
C ALA A 69 5.42 25.44 22.02
N GLN A 70 6.44 24.67 22.41
CA GLN A 70 6.33 23.66 23.47
C GLN A 70 5.77 24.27 24.78
N PRO A 71 4.71 23.69 25.37
CA PRO A 71 4.26 24.10 26.68
C PRO A 71 5.11 23.41 27.76
N TYR A 72 6.11 24.11 28.28
CA TYR A 72 6.82 23.87 29.55
C TYR A 72 7.45 22.47 29.81
N HIS A 73 8.78 22.46 30.03
CA HIS A 73 9.51 21.37 30.67
C HIS A 73 8.95 21.09 32.08
N PRO A 74 8.56 19.85 32.44
CA PRO A 74 8.56 19.42 33.82
C PRO A 74 10.02 19.19 34.24
N LEU A 75 10.52 20.05 35.13
CA LEU A 75 11.64 19.83 36.06
C LEU A 75 12.70 18.79 35.66
N GLY A 76 13.81 19.28 35.08
CA GLY A 76 15.15 18.73 35.32
C GLY A 76 15.40 17.31 34.80
N GLY A 77 15.64 17.19 33.50
CA GLY A 77 16.21 15.97 32.92
C GLY A 77 16.62 16.19 31.47
N GLY A 78 17.72 16.91 31.22
CA GLY A 78 18.25 17.12 29.88
C GLY A 78 18.76 15.82 29.23
N GLY A 79 17.83 14.98 28.78
CA GLY A 79 18.10 13.77 28.01
C GLY A 79 17.82 13.99 26.53
N ASP A 80 18.48 13.20 25.68
CA ASP A 80 18.33 13.16 24.21
C ASP A 80 16.85 13.07 23.75
N GLY A 81 15.99 12.45 24.57
CA GLY A 81 14.55 12.35 24.27
C GLY A 81 13.78 13.67 24.33
N ASP A 82 14.18 14.61 25.19
CA ASP A 82 13.46 15.89 25.34
C ASP A 82 13.67 16.81 24.14
N GLU A 83 14.87 16.78 23.54
CA GLU A 83 15.20 17.54 22.34
C GLU A 83 14.42 17.02 21.12
N GLU A 84 14.31 15.70 20.95
CA GLU A 84 13.58 15.10 19.84
C GLU A 84 12.06 15.35 19.96
N VAL A 85 11.52 15.34 21.18
CA VAL A 85 10.12 15.74 21.44
C VAL A 85 9.93 17.23 21.12
N ALA A 86 10.87 18.10 21.51
CA ALA A 86 10.82 19.52 21.17
C ALA A 86 10.84 19.75 19.66
N LYS A 87 11.73 19.05 18.95
CA LYS A 87 11.82 19.06 17.50
C LYS A 87 10.52 18.61 16.84
N PHE A 88 9.89 17.55 17.35
CA PHE A 88 8.60 17.07 16.85
C PHE A 88 7.50 18.14 16.97
N TYR A 89 7.33 18.77 18.15
CA TYR A 89 6.32 19.83 18.32
C TYR A 89 6.61 21.08 17.49
N GLN A 90 7.87 21.42 17.29
CA GLN A 90 8.28 22.57 16.50
C GLN A 90 8.19 22.30 14.98
N THR A 91 8.05 21.06 14.54
CA THR A 91 7.99 20.71 13.11
C THR A 91 6.55 20.73 12.60
N SER A 92 6.25 21.60 11.62
CA SER A 92 4.98 21.59 10.90
C SER A 92 4.99 20.56 9.77
N ALA A 93 3.83 20.25 9.21
CA ALA A 93 3.74 19.39 8.03
C ALA A 93 4.56 19.92 6.85
N SER A 94 4.51 21.23 6.59
CA SER A 94 5.28 21.86 5.51
C SER A 94 6.79 21.76 5.72
N MET A 95 7.28 21.97 6.95
CA MET A 95 8.70 21.78 7.27
C MET A 95 9.16 20.34 7.08
N ALA A 96 8.27 19.37 7.29
CA ALA A 96 8.55 17.95 7.06
C ALA A 96 8.42 17.51 5.58
N GLY A 97 8.08 18.42 4.65
CA GLY A 97 7.87 18.08 3.23
C GLY A 97 6.63 17.22 2.96
N THR A 98 5.71 17.11 3.91
CA THR A 98 4.48 16.32 3.80
C THR A 98 3.56 16.77 2.66
N PRO A 99 3.35 18.09 2.40
CA PRO A 99 2.48 18.54 1.32
C PRO A 99 2.92 18.04 -0.05
N ASP A 100 4.22 17.99 -0.34
CA ASP A 100 4.73 17.55 -1.65
C ASP A 100 4.48 16.06 -1.89
N LYS A 101 4.76 15.23 -0.87
CA LYS A 101 4.46 13.80 -0.90
C LYS A 101 2.96 13.54 -1.02
N LEU A 102 2.14 14.30 -0.31
CA LEU A 102 0.69 14.20 -0.38
C LEU A 102 0.14 14.65 -1.75
N GLY A 103 0.69 15.72 -2.33
CA GLY A 103 0.33 16.18 -3.67
C GLY A 103 0.58 15.09 -4.71
N GLY A 104 1.75 14.47 -4.65
CA GLY A 104 2.09 13.28 -5.42
C GLY A 104 1.10 12.11 -5.24
N LEU A 105 0.73 11.81 -4.00
CA LEU A 105 -0.24 10.77 -3.66
C LEU A 105 -1.64 11.04 -4.27
N ILE A 106 -2.10 12.29 -4.22
CA ILE A 106 -3.36 12.75 -4.82
C ILE A 106 -3.31 12.68 -6.35
N SER A 107 -2.13 12.90 -6.93
CA SER A 107 -1.94 12.95 -8.38
C SER A 107 -1.90 11.58 -9.03
N GLU A 108 -1.18 10.62 -8.45
CA GLU A 108 -0.85 9.36 -9.13
C GLU A 108 -1.40 8.10 -8.45
N ARG A 109 -1.49 8.07 -7.10
CA ARG A 109 -1.77 6.84 -6.36
C ARG A 109 -3.24 6.59 -6.07
N MET A 110 -3.97 7.63 -5.68
CA MET A 110 -5.35 7.45 -5.26
C MET A 110 -6.26 7.12 -6.45
N LYS A 111 -6.95 5.98 -6.39
CA LYS A 111 -7.98 5.58 -7.35
C LYS A 111 -9.31 5.46 -6.62
N HIS A 112 -9.96 6.60 -6.39
CA HIS A 112 -11.24 6.67 -5.67
C HIS A 112 -12.27 7.44 -6.49
N PRO A 113 -13.55 7.01 -6.54
CA PRO A 113 -14.59 7.64 -7.36
C PRO A 113 -14.85 9.12 -7.04
N LYS A 114 -14.52 9.56 -5.82
CA LYS A 114 -14.68 10.94 -5.36
C LYS A 114 -13.38 11.78 -5.40
N LEU A 115 -12.31 11.27 -6.00
CA LEU A 115 -11.04 12.02 -6.09
C LEU A 115 -11.20 13.36 -6.83
N TRP A 116 -12.07 13.39 -7.85
CA TRP A 116 -12.37 14.62 -8.58
C TRP A 116 -12.94 15.73 -7.66
N LEU A 117 -13.74 15.35 -6.66
CA LEU A 117 -14.33 16.29 -5.69
C LEU A 117 -13.26 16.88 -4.76
N LEU A 118 -12.27 16.08 -4.35
CA LEU A 118 -11.10 16.56 -3.62
C LEU A 118 -10.34 17.61 -4.45
N ARG A 119 -10.03 17.29 -5.71
CA ARG A 119 -9.32 18.20 -6.63
C ARG A 119 -10.12 19.48 -6.91
N LEU A 120 -11.43 19.37 -7.09
CA LEU A 120 -12.32 20.53 -7.25
C LEU A 120 -12.30 21.42 -6.01
N THR A 121 -12.36 20.83 -4.81
CA THR A 121 -12.34 21.59 -3.56
C THR A 121 -11.00 22.30 -3.37
N LEU A 122 -9.88 21.63 -3.66
CA LEU A 122 -8.54 22.25 -3.67
C LEU A 122 -8.46 23.39 -4.68
N TRP A 123 -9.02 23.20 -5.88
CA TRP A 123 -9.10 24.26 -6.89
C TRP A 123 -9.93 25.46 -6.41
N LEU A 124 -11.11 25.24 -5.83
CA LEU A 124 -11.94 26.31 -5.27
C LEU A 124 -11.21 27.10 -4.18
N LEU A 125 -10.60 26.40 -3.22
CA LEU A 125 -9.82 27.00 -2.13
C LEU A 125 -8.56 27.74 -2.61
N SER A 126 -8.06 27.41 -3.80
CA SER A 126 -6.96 28.14 -4.43
C SER A 126 -7.36 29.53 -4.96
N THR A 127 -8.66 29.83 -5.01
CA THR A 127 -9.23 31.11 -5.47
C THR A 127 -9.86 31.90 -4.33
N CYS A 128 -9.86 33.24 -4.40
CA CYS A 128 -10.54 34.08 -3.40
C CYS A 128 -12.05 33.81 -3.34
N VAL A 129 -12.71 33.67 -4.50
CA VAL A 129 -14.15 33.44 -4.59
C VAL A 129 -14.53 32.08 -4.03
N GLY A 130 -13.82 31.00 -4.40
CA GLY A 130 -14.07 29.67 -3.86
C GLY A 130 -13.74 29.58 -2.37
N THR A 131 -12.70 30.27 -1.91
CA THR A 131 -12.40 30.40 -0.47
C THR A 131 -13.55 31.07 0.26
N PHE A 132 -14.12 32.15 -0.26
CA PHE A 132 -15.29 32.79 0.34
C PHE A 132 -16.51 31.86 0.41
N ILE A 133 -16.79 31.12 -0.67
CA ILE A 133 -17.90 30.15 -0.71
C ILE A 133 -17.72 29.05 0.35
N LEU A 134 -16.52 28.52 0.50
CA LEU A 134 -16.25 27.36 1.37
C LEU A 134 -15.95 27.75 2.82
N CYS A 135 -15.29 28.89 3.05
CA CYS A 135 -14.82 29.34 4.36
C CYS A 135 -15.73 30.42 4.99
N GLY A 136 -16.60 31.03 4.19
CA GLY A 136 -17.48 32.11 4.64
C GLY A 136 -16.69 33.32 5.11
N ARG A 137 -17.11 33.90 6.25
CA ARG A 137 -16.57 35.18 6.76
C ARG A 137 -15.13 35.11 7.27
N GLU A 138 -14.57 33.92 7.49
CA GLU A 138 -13.22 33.75 8.04
C GLU A 138 -12.11 34.18 7.06
N CYS A 139 -12.43 34.26 5.76
CA CYS A 139 -11.49 34.69 4.73
C CYS A 139 -11.33 36.23 4.63
N PHE A 140 -12.08 37.01 5.41
CA PHE A 140 -11.98 38.46 5.36
C PHE A 140 -10.70 38.98 6.04
N SER A 141 -9.87 39.70 5.27
CA SER A 141 -8.75 40.46 5.80
C SER A 141 -9.25 41.80 6.34
N SER A 142 -8.87 42.13 7.57
CA SER A 142 -9.11 43.46 8.15
C SER A 142 -7.73 44.14 8.32
N PRO A 143 -7.45 45.32 7.75
CA PRO A 143 -8.19 46.13 6.75
C PRO A 143 -7.41 46.28 5.42
N ARG A 144 -6.62 45.28 5.00
CA ARG A 144 -5.76 45.37 3.80
C ARG A 144 -6.47 44.80 2.57
N PHE A 145 -6.55 45.56 1.48
CA PHE A 145 -6.99 45.06 0.18
C PHE A 145 -5.99 44.02 -0.37
N PRO A 146 -6.43 42.90 -0.96
CA PRO A 146 -7.81 42.48 -1.20
C PRO A 146 -8.52 42.02 0.08
N TYR A 147 -9.80 42.42 0.23
CA TYR A 147 -10.59 42.10 1.42
C TYR A 147 -10.85 40.61 1.60
N VAL A 148 -10.79 39.82 0.53
CA VAL A 148 -10.99 38.37 0.54
C VAL A 148 -9.66 37.68 0.26
N GLN A 149 -9.17 36.93 1.23
CA GLN A 149 -7.93 36.16 1.14
C GLN A 149 -8.18 34.79 0.53
N ARG A 150 -7.16 34.25 -0.14
CA ARG A 150 -7.13 32.82 -0.50
C ARG A 150 -6.95 31.99 0.77
N PHE A 151 -7.33 30.71 0.73
CA PHE A 151 -7.23 29.84 1.91
C PHE A 151 -5.81 29.81 2.52
N SER A 152 -4.77 29.80 1.69
CA SER A 152 -3.37 29.78 2.13
C SER A 152 -2.92 31.05 2.88
N GLU A 153 -3.58 32.17 2.63
CA GLU A 153 -3.27 33.47 3.23
C GLU A 153 -4.02 33.67 4.56
N ILE A 154 -5.08 32.88 4.83
CA ILE A 154 -5.85 32.95 6.08
C ILE A 154 -4.95 32.57 7.28
N PRO A 155 -4.95 33.32 8.39
CA PRO A 155 -4.19 32.98 9.59
C PRO A 155 -4.54 31.59 10.16
N GLN A 156 -3.55 30.90 10.72
CA GLN A 156 -3.64 29.53 11.25
C GLN A 156 -4.91 29.27 12.07
N GLN A 157 -5.15 30.05 13.12
CA GLN A 157 -6.29 29.89 14.03
C GLN A 157 -7.65 29.96 13.30
N ARG A 158 -7.76 30.80 12.27
CA ARG A 158 -8.98 30.91 11.47
C ARG A 158 -9.14 29.72 10.52
N ARG A 159 -8.05 29.20 9.94
CA ARG A 159 -8.08 27.97 9.12
C ARG A 159 -8.56 26.78 9.95
N GLU A 160 -8.10 26.66 11.19
CA GLU A 160 -8.53 25.60 12.11
C GLU A 160 -10.03 25.66 12.39
N GLU A 161 -10.58 26.86 12.61
CA GLU A 161 -12.02 27.04 12.81
C GLU A 161 -12.81 26.69 11.53
N VAL A 162 -12.33 27.07 10.35
CA VAL A 162 -12.94 26.71 9.07
C VAL A 162 -13.02 25.18 8.90
N VAL A 163 -11.90 24.48 9.11
CA VAL A 163 -11.84 23.02 8.98
C VAL A 163 -12.71 22.34 10.05
N ARG A 164 -12.73 22.87 11.28
CA ARG A 164 -13.61 22.43 12.36
C ARG A 164 -15.08 22.56 11.95
N ARG A 165 -15.48 23.68 11.34
CA ARG A 165 -16.83 23.88 10.81
C ARG A 165 -17.17 22.89 9.69
N TRP A 166 -16.26 22.65 8.74
CA TRP A 166 -16.45 21.64 7.70
C TRP A 166 -16.72 20.25 8.29
N SER A 167 -15.99 19.86 9.32
CA SER A 167 -16.14 18.56 9.98
C SER A 167 -17.51 18.35 10.66
N ARG A 168 -18.17 19.45 11.06
CA ARG A 168 -19.49 19.47 11.72
C ARG A 168 -20.61 19.95 10.80
N SER A 169 -20.31 20.15 9.52
CA SER A 169 -21.27 20.71 8.57
C SER A 169 -22.38 19.72 8.23
N VAL A 170 -23.55 20.25 7.88
CA VAL A 170 -24.68 19.45 7.40
C VAL A 170 -24.39 18.80 6.04
N PHE A 171 -23.48 19.39 5.26
CA PHE A 171 -23.09 18.92 3.93
C PHE A 171 -22.12 17.73 4.04
N PRO A 172 -22.53 16.51 3.62
CA PRO A 172 -21.68 15.32 3.74
C PRO A 172 -20.33 15.46 3.00
N GLN A 173 -20.29 16.21 1.90
CA GLN A 173 -19.11 16.43 1.07
C GLN A 173 -18.02 17.19 1.83
N LEU A 174 -18.37 18.24 2.58
CA LEU A 174 -17.42 19.02 3.36
C LEU A 174 -16.89 18.20 4.54
N ARG A 175 -17.75 17.40 5.19
CA ARG A 175 -17.31 16.46 6.24
C ARG A 175 -16.33 15.42 5.71
N MET A 176 -16.67 14.82 4.57
CA MET A 176 -15.81 13.87 3.86
C MET A 176 -14.47 14.51 3.50
N PHE A 177 -14.47 15.70 2.92
CA PHE A 177 -13.26 16.44 2.56
C PHE A 177 -12.37 16.67 3.78
N ALA A 178 -12.91 17.25 4.86
CA ALA A 178 -12.16 17.54 6.09
C ALA A 178 -11.55 16.27 6.72
N ARG A 179 -12.29 15.16 6.73
CA ARG A 179 -11.79 13.87 7.24
C ARG A 179 -10.72 13.28 6.33
N ALA A 180 -10.94 13.27 5.03
CA ALA A 180 -10.02 12.71 4.05
C ALA A 180 -8.69 13.46 4.06
N ILE A 181 -8.72 14.80 4.00
CA ILE A 181 -7.49 15.58 3.99
C ILE A 181 -6.73 15.46 5.33
N LYS A 182 -7.43 15.45 6.47
CA LYS A 182 -6.83 15.18 7.79
C LYS A 182 -6.15 13.82 7.80
N PHE A 183 -6.86 12.78 7.39
CA PHE A 183 -6.36 11.41 7.38
C PHE A 183 -5.12 11.29 6.49
N LEU A 184 -5.19 11.80 5.25
CA LEU A 184 -4.09 11.71 4.30
C LEU A 184 -2.86 12.52 4.77
N THR A 185 -3.04 13.73 5.30
CA THR A 185 -1.93 14.51 5.87
C THR A 185 -1.23 13.75 6.99
N LEU A 186 -2.00 13.22 7.96
CA LEU A 186 -1.42 12.49 9.09
C LEU A 186 -0.78 11.18 8.62
N LEU A 187 -1.43 10.45 7.73
CA LEU A 187 -0.89 9.21 7.15
C LEU A 187 0.48 9.47 6.51
N VAL A 188 0.58 10.45 5.61
CA VAL A 188 1.86 10.77 4.95
C VAL A 188 2.89 11.21 5.98
N PHE A 189 2.54 12.09 6.92
CA PHE A 189 3.49 12.58 7.92
C PHE A 189 4.08 11.46 8.80
N PHE A 190 3.26 10.50 9.22
CA PHE A 190 3.71 9.40 10.09
C PHE A 190 4.35 8.22 9.35
N THR A 191 4.13 8.10 8.03
CA THR A 191 4.68 6.98 7.23
C THR A 191 5.84 7.39 6.33
N GLN A 192 6.05 8.69 6.11
CA GLN A 192 7.16 9.17 5.28
C GLN A 192 8.50 8.88 5.94
N VAL A 193 9.48 8.49 5.14
CA VAL A 193 10.86 8.35 5.61
C VAL A 193 11.76 9.40 4.96
N ASP A 194 12.83 9.74 5.65
CA ASP A 194 13.93 10.56 5.15
C ASP A 194 14.96 9.71 4.39
N GLU A 195 16.07 10.32 3.99
CA GLU A 195 17.16 9.64 3.27
C GLU A 195 17.86 8.55 4.11
N THR A 196 17.68 8.57 5.42
CA THR A 196 18.24 7.59 6.36
C THR A 196 17.26 6.48 6.71
N ASP A 197 16.15 6.35 5.96
CA ASP A 197 15.07 5.39 6.20
C ASP A 197 14.45 5.56 7.63
N ARG A 198 14.46 6.80 8.16
CA ARG A 198 13.87 7.16 9.46
C ARG A 198 12.73 8.15 9.30
N ASN A 199 11.82 8.21 10.28
CA ASN A 199 10.80 9.25 10.37
C ASN A 199 11.07 10.15 11.58
N LEU A 200 10.84 11.45 11.39
CA LEU A 200 11.04 12.50 12.40
C LEU A 200 10.25 12.26 13.70
N SER A 201 9.04 11.71 13.61
CA SER A 201 8.16 11.50 14.76
C SER A 201 8.52 10.28 15.61
N TRP A 202 9.25 9.31 15.06
CA TRP A 202 9.44 8.00 15.68
C TRP A 202 10.07 8.09 17.07
N LYS A 203 11.20 8.81 17.21
CA LYS A 203 11.86 8.99 18.50
C LYS A 203 10.94 9.70 19.52
N ALA A 204 10.27 10.76 19.09
CA ALA A 204 9.39 11.54 19.96
C ALA A 204 8.18 10.75 20.48
N ILE A 205 7.65 9.81 19.69
CA ILE A 205 6.54 8.93 20.11
C ILE A 205 7.02 7.61 20.75
N GLY A 206 8.33 7.45 20.96
CA GLY A 206 8.92 6.23 21.52
C GLY A 206 8.89 5.01 20.58
N TYR A 207 8.73 5.23 19.28
CA TYR A 207 8.82 4.17 18.27
C TYR A 207 10.28 3.97 17.85
N VAL A 208 10.79 2.76 18.04
CA VAL A 208 12.20 2.42 17.77
C VAL A 208 12.51 2.27 16.27
N GLY A 209 11.47 2.23 15.42
CA GLY A 209 11.58 1.97 13.99
C GLY A 209 11.76 0.48 13.67
N PRO A 210 12.31 0.15 12.48
CA PRO A 210 12.60 -1.21 12.08
C PRO A 210 13.51 -1.96 13.07
N ASP A 211 13.33 -3.28 13.14
CA ASP A 211 14.13 -4.17 13.98
C ASP A 211 15.64 -4.03 13.67
N PRO A 212 16.48 -3.66 14.66
CA PRO A 212 17.92 -3.48 14.48
C PRO A 212 18.64 -4.76 14.00
N GLU A 213 18.18 -5.94 14.44
CA GLU A 213 18.78 -7.21 14.03
C GLU A 213 18.50 -7.49 12.55
N PHE A 214 17.31 -7.10 12.08
CA PHE A 214 16.91 -7.22 10.69
C PHE A 214 17.70 -6.26 9.79
N GLU A 215 17.89 -5.01 10.21
CA GLU A 215 18.71 -4.02 9.50
C GLU A 215 20.17 -4.46 9.37
N ASN A 216 20.75 -4.99 10.45
CA ASN A 216 22.12 -5.51 10.44
C ASN A 216 22.27 -6.71 9.50
N SER A 217 21.30 -7.64 9.51
CA SER A 217 21.26 -8.78 8.58
C SER A 217 21.19 -8.33 7.11
N LYS A 218 20.38 -7.32 6.81
CA LYS A 218 20.20 -6.76 5.46
C LYS A 218 21.45 -6.03 4.98
N LYS A 219 22.08 -5.24 5.85
CA LYS A 219 23.34 -4.53 5.55
C LYS A 219 24.47 -5.50 5.27
N LEU A 220 24.60 -6.56 6.07
CA LEU A 220 25.60 -7.60 5.89
C LEU A 220 25.41 -8.36 4.57
N LYS A 221 24.16 -8.66 4.19
CA LYS A 221 23.83 -9.28 2.89
C LYS A 221 24.16 -8.39 1.69
N ARG A 222 23.89 -7.08 1.76
CA ARG A 222 24.27 -6.15 0.68
C ARG A 222 25.78 -6.08 0.49
N LEU A 223 26.53 -6.06 1.58
CA LEU A 223 27.99 -6.06 1.55
C LEU A 223 28.53 -7.38 0.97
N SER A 224 27.98 -8.53 1.33
CA SER A 224 28.40 -9.81 0.75
C SER A 224 28.09 -9.93 -0.75
N CYS A 225 26.92 -9.46 -1.21
CA CYS A 225 26.59 -9.47 -2.64
C CYS A 225 27.44 -8.48 -3.46
N GLN A 226 27.90 -7.38 -2.86
CA GLN A 226 28.81 -6.44 -3.50
C GLN A 226 30.24 -7.01 -3.62
N ILE A 227 30.72 -7.72 -2.60
CA ILE A 227 32.02 -8.41 -2.64
C ILE A 227 32.02 -9.51 -3.71
N SER A 228 30.93 -10.28 -3.83
CA SER A 228 30.79 -11.30 -4.88
C SER A 228 30.73 -10.73 -6.31
N ALA A 229 30.34 -9.45 -6.48
CA ALA A 229 30.28 -8.79 -7.78
C ALA A 229 31.65 -8.24 -8.22
N ASP A 230 32.51 -7.85 -7.28
CA ASP A 230 33.88 -7.41 -7.56
C ASP A 230 34.83 -8.59 -7.84
N GLU A 231 34.56 -9.79 -7.30
CA GLU A 231 35.37 -10.99 -7.56
C GLU A 231 35.09 -11.71 -8.91
N GLN A 232 34.10 -11.24 -9.69
CA GLN A 232 33.72 -11.84 -10.99
C GLN A 232 34.27 -11.10 -12.22
N GLN A 233 35.21 -10.15 -12.07
CA GLN A 233 35.86 -9.52 -13.23
C GLN A 233 36.99 -10.35 -13.88
N ASP A 234 37.40 -11.49 -13.30
CA ASP A 234 38.48 -12.33 -13.84
C ASP A 234 38.06 -13.81 -14.01
N GLN A 235 37.05 -14.10 -14.84
CA GLN A 235 36.99 -15.30 -15.70
C GLN A 235 35.71 -15.33 -16.55
N GLU A 236 35.82 -14.73 -17.72
CA GLU A 236 34.79 -14.82 -18.77
C GLU A 236 35.00 -16.11 -19.58
N GLN A 237 34.26 -17.18 -19.26
CA GLN A 237 33.76 -18.13 -20.26
C GLN A 237 32.75 -19.16 -19.69
N ALA A 238 31.59 -19.20 -20.35
CA ALA A 238 30.59 -20.27 -20.36
C ALA A 238 29.72 -20.49 -19.10
N THR A 239 28.58 -19.79 -19.02
CA THR A 239 27.22 -20.36 -19.18
C THR A 239 26.17 -19.30 -18.88
N ALA A 240 25.31 -18.99 -19.85
CA ALA A 240 24.14 -18.15 -19.64
C ALA A 240 23.11 -18.90 -18.78
N LYS A 241 23.14 -18.68 -17.46
CA LYS A 241 22.04 -19.02 -16.55
C LYS A 241 21.34 -17.73 -16.13
N ASN A 242 20.02 -17.76 -16.32
CA ASN A 242 19.09 -16.66 -16.09
C ASN A 242 19.20 -16.09 -14.67
N GLY A 243 19.21 -14.75 -14.56
CA GLY A 243 19.40 -13.99 -13.32
C GLY A 243 18.23 -14.03 -12.33
N TYR A 244 17.90 -15.21 -11.82
CA TYR A 244 16.88 -15.44 -10.79
C TYR A 244 17.39 -16.28 -9.61
N GLU A 245 18.70 -16.30 -9.35
CA GLU A 245 19.29 -17.13 -8.29
C GLU A 245 20.16 -16.27 -7.35
N ASP A 246 19.54 -15.46 -6.46
CA ASP A 246 20.04 -15.31 -5.06
C ASP A 246 19.13 -14.52 -4.10
N GLU A 247 17.80 -14.53 -4.27
CA GLU A 247 16.93 -14.03 -3.20
C GLU A 247 16.74 -15.14 -2.17
N ALA A 248 17.52 -15.15 -1.08
CA ALA A 248 17.47 -16.17 -0.03
C ALA A 248 16.02 -16.53 0.37
N VAL A 249 15.51 -17.60 -0.23
CA VAL A 249 14.09 -17.94 -0.24
C VAL A 249 13.75 -18.63 1.08
N PHE A 250 13.11 -17.90 2.01
CA PHE A 250 12.86 -18.38 3.37
C PHE A 250 11.40 -18.76 3.62
N GLY A 251 11.18 -19.82 4.42
CA GLY A 251 9.87 -20.30 4.87
C GLY A 251 9.18 -21.27 3.89
N PRO A 252 8.29 -22.17 4.33
CA PRO A 252 7.79 -23.27 3.50
C PRO A 252 7.00 -22.85 2.26
N LEU A 253 6.43 -21.63 2.26
CA LEU A 253 5.54 -21.16 1.20
C LEU A 253 6.22 -20.99 -0.15
N HIS A 254 7.51 -20.66 -0.18
CA HIS A 254 8.19 -20.44 -1.46
C HIS A 254 8.25 -21.67 -2.35
N ARG A 255 8.21 -22.85 -1.74
CA ARG A 255 8.22 -24.11 -2.46
C ARG A 255 6.91 -24.38 -3.18
N GLY A 256 5.82 -23.68 -2.84
CA GLY A 256 4.49 -23.85 -3.42
C GLY A 256 4.01 -22.64 -4.21
N LEU A 257 4.88 -21.71 -4.59
CA LEU A 257 4.51 -20.54 -5.38
C LEU A 257 4.38 -20.91 -6.86
N VAL A 258 3.24 -20.58 -7.45
CA VAL A 258 2.99 -20.75 -8.88
C VAL A 258 2.66 -19.39 -9.48
N HIS A 259 3.57 -18.87 -10.29
CA HIS A 259 3.37 -17.59 -10.96
C HIS A 259 2.56 -17.78 -12.24
N MET A 260 1.37 -17.19 -12.28
CA MET A 260 0.43 -17.26 -13.40
C MET A 260 0.89 -16.53 -14.67
N VAL A 261 2.05 -15.87 -14.63
CA VAL A 261 2.70 -15.24 -15.80
C VAL A 261 3.34 -16.29 -16.72
N HIS A 262 3.67 -17.47 -16.20
CA HIS A 262 4.25 -18.55 -17.00
C HIS A 262 3.22 -19.18 -17.95
N PRO A 263 3.67 -19.84 -19.04
CA PRO A 263 2.80 -20.63 -19.90
C PRO A 263 1.94 -21.61 -19.11
N ARG A 264 0.68 -21.81 -19.56
CA ARG A 264 -0.31 -22.64 -18.86
C ARG A 264 0.17 -24.08 -18.62
N ASP A 265 0.93 -24.65 -19.54
CA ASP A 265 1.48 -26.00 -19.40
C ASP A 265 2.45 -26.10 -18.20
N ASN A 266 3.26 -25.06 -17.98
CA ASN A 266 4.18 -24.99 -16.84
C ASN A 266 3.41 -24.83 -15.52
N VAL A 267 2.36 -24.01 -15.52
CA VAL A 267 1.46 -23.83 -14.37
C VAL A 267 0.75 -25.14 -14.02
N ALA A 268 0.18 -25.82 -15.02
CA ALA A 268 -0.50 -27.10 -14.86
C ALA A 268 0.44 -28.17 -14.30
N THR A 269 1.65 -28.29 -14.88
CA THR A 269 2.67 -29.24 -14.43
C THR A 269 3.08 -28.97 -12.98
N SER A 270 3.28 -27.70 -12.62
CA SER A 270 3.65 -27.32 -11.24
C SER A 270 2.55 -27.69 -10.24
N LEU A 271 1.30 -27.39 -10.56
CA LEU A 271 0.16 -27.72 -9.70
C LEU A 271 -0.02 -29.24 -9.54
N GLN A 272 0.17 -30.01 -10.61
CA GLN A 272 0.16 -31.47 -10.55
C GLN A 272 1.29 -32.03 -9.68
N GLN A 273 2.49 -31.45 -9.75
CA GLN A 273 3.61 -31.81 -8.85
C GLN A 273 3.28 -31.55 -7.38
N PHE A 274 2.49 -30.53 -7.07
CA PHE A 274 1.98 -30.27 -5.72
C PHE A 274 0.76 -31.10 -5.31
N GLY A 275 0.32 -32.03 -6.17
CA GLY A 275 -0.76 -32.97 -5.86
C GLY A 275 -2.17 -32.42 -6.11
N PHE A 276 -2.30 -31.31 -6.85
CA PHE A 276 -3.58 -30.81 -7.32
C PHE A 276 -3.95 -31.46 -8.65
N PRO A 277 -5.11 -32.13 -8.77
CA PRO A 277 -5.62 -32.56 -10.07
C PRO A 277 -5.93 -31.35 -10.94
N VAL A 278 -5.43 -31.36 -12.17
CA VAL A 278 -5.60 -30.27 -13.13
C VAL A 278 -6.16 -30.84 -14.42
N LEU A 279 -7.25 -30.24 -14.90
CA LEU A 279 -7.89 -30.54 -16.17
C LEU A 279 -7.64 -29.36 -17.12
N VAL A 280 -7.05 -29.65 -18.28
CA VAL A 280 -6.89 -28.66 -19.35
C VAL A 280 -8.04 -28.87 -20.33
N CYS A 281 -8.99 -27.94 -20.35
CA CYS A 281 -10.13 -28.00 -21.25
C CYS A 281 -9.70 -27.49 -22.64
N PRO A 282 -9.90 -28.26 -23.73
CA PRO A 282 -9.65 -27.78 -25.08
C PRO A 282 -10.52 -26.56 -25.41
N PRO A 283 -10.08 -25.66 -26.30
CA PRO A 283 -10.90 -24.54 -26.74
C PRO A 283 -12.21 -25.06 -27.36
N ASP A 284 -13.34 -24.57 -26.86
CA ASP A 284 -14.66 -24.90 -27.40
C ASP A 284 -14.85 -24.20 -28.75
N TYR A 285 -14.81 -24.97 -29.83
CA TYR A 285 -14.90 -24.46 -31.21
C TYR A 285 -16.30 -23.90 -31.57
N ASN A 286 -17.31 -24.03 -30.70
CA ASN A 286 -18.69 -23.62 -30.98
C ASN A 286 -19.07 -22.21 -30.52
N VAL A 287 -18.15 -21.45 -29.91
CA VAL A 287 -18.42 -20.07 -29.48
C VAL A 287 -17.54 -19.11 -30.28
N GLN A 288 -18.15 -18.12 -30.95
CA GLN A 288 -17.47 -17.05 -31.74
C GLN A 288 -16.56 -16.11 -30.89
N LYS A 289 -16.17 -16.50 -29.69
CA LYS A 289 -15.15 -15.83 -28.89
C LYS A 289 -13.89 -16.70 -28.92
N HIS A 290 -12.74 -16.09 -29.19
CA HIS A 290 -11.43 -16.71 -28.97
C HIS A 290 -11.31 -17.15 -27.49
N CYS A 291 -11.75 -18.35 -27.17
CA CYS A 291 -11.70 -18.92 -25.84
C CYS A 291 -10.40 -19.73 -25.75
N PHE A 292 -9.40 -19.17 -25.09
CA PHE A 292 -8.17 -19.89 -24.77
C PHE A 292 -8.48 -21.09 -23.86
N PRO A 293 -7.67 -22.18 -23.88
CA PRO A 293 -7.93 -23.35 -23.05
C PRO A 293 -8.03 -22.95 -21.59
N SER A 294 -9.17 -23.26 -20.97
CA SER A 294 -9.38 -22.96 -19.56
C SER A 294 -8.71 -24.02 -18.70
N LEU A 295 -8.05 -23.55 -17.63
CA LEU A 295 -7.40 -24.43 -16.66
C LEU A 295 -8.38 -24.66 -15.52
N SER A 296 -8.81 -25.92 -15.34
CA SER A 296 -9.63 -26.36 -14.22
C SER A 296 -8.75 -27.02 -13.15
N ILE A 297 -8.80 -26.52 -11.92
CA ILE A 297 -8.02 -27.03 -10.79
C ILE A 297 -8.98 -27.56 -9.73
N GLN A 298 -8.78 -28.81 -9.30
CA GLN A 298 -9.56 -29.41 -8.21
C GLN A 298 -8.83 -29.26 -6.88
N CYS A 299 -9.54 -28.74 -5.87
CA CYS A 299 -9.05 -28.56 -4.50
C CYS A 299 -10.20 -28.67 -3.51
N ASP A 300 -9.93 -28.77 -2.22
CA ASP A 300 -10.97 -28.80 -1.18
C ASP A 300 -11.43 -27.38 -0.81
N ALA A 301 -10.55 -26.38 -0.94
CA ALA A 301 -10.87 -24.99 -0.64
C ALA A 301 -10.00 -24.00 -1.41
N VAL A 302 -10.57 -22.81 -1.67
CA VAL A 302 -9.89 -21.68 -2.30
C VAL A 302 -9.97 -20.48 -1.38
N VAL A 303 -8.82 -19.87 -1.12
CA VAL A 303 -8.73 -18.63 -0.34
C VAL A 303 -8.29 -17.51 -1.27
N ILE A 304 -9.10 -16.46 -1.36
CA ILE A 304 -8.79 -15.28 -2.17
C ILE A 304 -8.18 -14.21 -1.25
N GLY A 305 -6.91 -13.88 -1.50
CA GLY A 305 -6.10 -12.94 -0.72
C GLY A 305 -5.31 -13.62 0.39
N SER A 306 -4.02 -13.27 0.48
CA SER A 306 -3.05 -13.82 1.44
C SER A 306 -2.86 -12.97 2.70
N GLY A 307 -3.75 -12.00 2.94
CA GLY A 307 -3.70 -11.11 4.10
C GLY A 307 -3.97 -11.80 5.45
N ALA A 308 -4.11 -11.01 6.52
CA ALA A 308 -4.22 -11.52 7.90
C ALA A 308 -5.34 -12.56 8.12
N GLY A 309 -6.47 -12.44 7.40
CA GLY A 309 -7.53 -13.44 7.43
C GLY A 309 -7.23 -14.66 6.56
N GLY A 310 -6.88 -14.44 5.29
CA GLY A 310 -6.70 -15.51 4.32
C GLY A 310 -5.55 -16.46 4.66
N GLY A 311 -4.40 -15.92 5.10
CA GLY A 311 -3.26 -16.74 5.51
C GLY A 311 -3.58 -17.66 6.70
N VAL A 312 -4.35 -17.17 7.68
CA VAL A 312 -4.77 -17.97 8.85
C VAL A 312 -5.72 -19.08 8.43
N VAL A 313 -6.75 -18.75 7.64
CA VAL A 313 -7.72 -19.74 7.13
C VAL A 313 -7.02 -20.82 6.32
N ALA A 314 -6.13 -20.43 5.41
CA ALA A 314 -5.37 -21.38 4.60
C ALA A 314 -4.51 -22.32 5.46
N GLY A 315 -3.81 -21.78 6.47
CA GLY A 315 -2.99 -22.56 7.37
C GLY A 315 -3.80 -23.55 8.22
N VAL A 316 -4.96 -23.15 8.72
CA VAL A 316 -5.85 -24.02 9.52
C VAL A 316 -6.40 -25.16 8.67
N LEU A 317 -6.90 -24.87 7.45
CA LEU A 317 -7.43 -25.88 6.53
C LEU A 317 -6.34 -26.85 6.07
N ALA A 318 -5.15 -26.34 5.70
CA ALA A 318 -4.02 -27.18 5.30
C ALA A 318 -3.56 -28.11 6.45
N LYS A 319 -3.53 -27.61 7.69
CA LYS A 319 -3.19 -28.42 8.88
C LYS A 319 -4.22 -29.52 9.14
N ALA A 320 -5.49 -29.32 8.77
CA ALA A 320 -6.54 -30.33 8.83
C ALA A 320 -6.48 -31.36 7.70
N GLY A 321 -5.53 -31.22 6.76
CA GLY A 321 -5.32 -32.16 5.65
C GLY A 321 -6.04 -31.77 4.35
N HIS A 322 -6.67 -30.60 4.27
CA HIS A 322 -7.33 -30.14 3.06
C HIS A 322 -6.33 -29.61 2.02
N LYS A 323 -6.63 -29.85 0.74
CA LYS A 323 -5.94 -29.24 -0.41
C LYS A 323 -6.45 -27.82 -0.61
N VAL A 324 -5.63 -26.84 -0.23
CA VAL A 324 -6.00 -25.43 -0.26
C VAL A 324 -5.20 -24.68 -1.32
N LEU A 325 -5.89 -23.93 -2.19
CA LEU A 325 -5.26 -22.99 -3.10
C LEU A 325 -5.43 -21.55 -2.56
N VAL A 326 -4.35 -20.78 -2.50
CA VAL A 326 -4.38 -19.35 -2.15
C VAL A 326 -4.14 -18.52 -3.40
N LEU A 327 -5.09 -17.66 -3.75
CA LEU A 327 -5.00 -16.76 -4.89
C LEU A 327 -4.64 -15.36 -4.41
N GLU A 328 -3.51 -14.84 -4.85
CA GLU A 328 -3.02 -13.49 -4.51
C GLU A 328 -2.71 -12.71 -5.78
N LYS A 329 -3.13 -11.43 -5.79
CA LYS A 329 -2.86 -10.50 -6.89
C LYS A 329 -1.50 -9.83 -6.74
N GLY A 330 -1.07 -9.58 -5.49
CA GLY A 330 0.23 -9.01 -5.18
C GLY A 330 1.39 -9.97 -5.46
N SER A 331 2.60 -9.40 -5.50
CA SER A 331 3.84 -10.21 -5.56
C SER A 331 4.11 -10.88 -4.22
N TYR A 332 4.82 -12.02 -4.25
CA TYR A 332 5.28 -12.66 -3.02
C TYR A 332 6.37 -11.82 -2.35
N CYS A 333 6.15 -11.42 -1.10
CA CYS A 333 7.12 -10.72 -0.28
C CYS A 333 7.61 -11.65 0.83
N ALA A 334 8.82 -12.20 0.69
CA ALA A 334 9.44 -12.99 1.75
C ALA A 334 9.77 -12.11 2.98
N ARG A 335 9.74 -12.70 4.18
CA ARG A 335 10.06 -11.99 5.44
C ARG A 335 11.39 -11.24 5.36
N SER A 336 12.41 -11.85 4.75
CA SER A 336 13.74 -11.26 4.56
C SER A 336 13.77 -10.03 3.66
N ASN A 337 12.77 -9.87 2.80
CA ASN A 337 12.75 -8.85 1.75
C ASN A 337 11.85 -7.67 2.13
N LEU A 338 11.14 -7.75 3.26
CA LEU A 338 10.34 -6.65 3.78
C LEU A 338 11.22 -5.43 4.06
N SER A 339 10.72 -4.24 3.76
CA SER A 339 11.38 -2.99 4.15
C SER A 339 11.26 -2.74 5.65
N LEU A 340 10.19 -3.24 6.27
CA LEU A 340 9.73 -2.87 7.62
C LEU A 340 9.46 -1.36 7.77
N LEU A 341 9.28 -0.67 6.64
CA LEU A 341 8.92 0.74 6.57
C LEU A 341 7.48 0.83 6.07
N GLU A 342 6.60 1.52 6.79
CA GLU A 342 5.17 1.55 6.52
C GLU A 342 4.86 2.08 5.12
N GLY A 343 5.43 3.23 4.74
CA GLY A 343 5.20 3.84 3.42
C GLY A 343 5.53 2.90 2.24
N PRO A 344 6.79 2.44 2.09
CA PRO A 344 7.14 1.49 1.03
C PRO A 344 6.38 0.17 1.10
N THR A 345 6.06 -0.32 2.31
CA THR A 345 5.31 -1.57 2.48
C THR A 345 3.87 -1.44 2.00
N MET A 346 3.21 -0.33 2.32
CA MET A 346 1.86 -0.04 1.83
C MET A 346 1.81 -0.12 0.30
N ASP A 347 2.81 0.48 -0.34
CA ASP A 347 2.91 0.56 -1.79
C ASP A 347 3.15 -0.79 -2.48
N GLN A 348 3.87 -1.70 -1.82
CA GLN A 348 4.24 -3.01 -2.38
C GLN A 348 3.21 -4.10 -2.05
N MET A 349 2.62 -4.06 -0.86
CA MET A 349 1.82 -5.16 -0.33
C MET A 349 0.30 -4.92 -0.41
N TYR A 350 -0.15 -3.67 -0.51
CA TYR A 350 -1.57 -3.36 -0.53
C TYR A 350 -2.03 -2.86 -1.91
N LEU A 351 -3.17 -3.39 -2.36
CA LEU A 351 -3.81 -2.88 -3.57
C LEU A 351 -4.08 -1.38 -3.43
N SER A 352 -3.65 -0.61 -4.43
CA SER A 352 -3.72 0.87 -4.43
C SER A 352 -3.07 1.52 -3.20
N GLY A 353 -2.03 0.91 -2.63
CA GLY A 353 -1.35 1.45 -1.45
C GLY A 353 -2.19 1.43 -0.18
N GLY A 354 -3.30 0.68 -0.14
CA GLY A 354 -4.22 0.67 1.00
C GLY A 354 -5.12 1.91 1.11
N LEU A 355 -5.22 2.71 0.05
CA LEU A 355 -5.96 3.98 0.00
C LEU A 355 -7.33 3.88 -0.71
N LEU A 356 -7.88 2.66 -0.82
CA LEU A 356 -9.10 2.36 -1.57
C LEU A 356 -10.37 2.99 -0.99
#